data_AF-A0A523YHL9-F1
#
_entry.id   AF-A0A523YHL9-F1
#
_cell.length_a   1.000
_cell.length_b   1.000
_cell.length_c   1.000
_cell.angle_alpha   90.00
_cell.angle_beta   90.00
_cell.angle_gamma   90.00
#
_symmetry.space_group_name_H-M   'P 1'
#
loop_
_entity.id
_entity.type
_entity.pdbx_description
1 polymer ?
#
loop_
_entity_poly.entity_id
_entity_poly.type
_entity_poly.pdbx_seq_one_letter_code
_entity_poly.pdbx_strand_id
1 'polypeptide(L)'
;MRDESLNEELEEAEETEGPTKKRHVSRKKVLAVAISLIIISASIGVWFAFLRPWTIREIGEKVVDWTEAPYFDPSLAGRTVVVSGEVTHVIFFSTSLGPLTVFDLDDYGQIPLVEWKEPTVAIGDLISRQVRFLRGTYNEESVISSPQLFFPVVGNALVAYVGMSSSCIRGICLAERDDLFSDDTIIEVFLRDHEGFPLRLFNASLRKGVISGWDDYMDAVDGFPENPELDYLDSLEDSVGPQGRLVFVDSNSNGLLDDRDIFRVNLSRPSGDVSVLTYLLQINGSPRKGMGILRGASYIVMTSKGVFRIFSAPESESFPFWEGRIRILSETYTLPGVSTEIVVSDIWGWQVSIQEGGCAMWYHSFSLECSELADGEVASSNGISITFLDTNQDGYLNEDDMFVLAGLTNHTNFSFAVAVHNGSWIVVSWISGVGVYSGTLPVINWSPPLVLDSPINRTFMLRIERMYGLPGVYLGESYGRMVVDVKRNGSLILMSANLTQGFNYTLPNLNITFEDADGNGYANTGDFFLCTSSGPADYEIILGYVNDRHEEYNQPLISWPVSWQTN
;
A
#
# COMPACT_ATOMS: atom_id res chain seq x y z
N MET A 1 -5.68 -5.42 89.77
CA MET A 1 -6.95 -4.93 89.20
C MET A 1 -7.73 -6.19 88.83
N ARG A 2 -8.41 -6.85 89.78
CA ARG A 2 -9.79 -6.60 90.29
C ARG A 2 -10.81 -6.62 89.14
N ASP A 3 -11.84 -7.46 89.08
CA ASP A 3 -12.41 -8.41 90.06
C ASP A 3 -13.35 -9.43 89.37
N GLU A 4 -13.45 -10.62 90.00
CA GLU A 4 -14.65 -11.45 90.32
C GLU A 4 -15.65 -11.82 89.19
N SER A 5 -15.82 -13.09 88.80
CA SER A 5 -16.42 -14.26 89.49
C SER A 5 -17.95 -14.24 89.65
N LEU A 6 -18.60 -15.23 89.01
CA LEU A 6 -19.80 -16.01 89.38
C LEU A 6 -20.84 -15.43 90.38
N ASN A 7 -22.11 -15.41 89.94
CA ASN A 7 -23.34 -15.97 90.56
C ASN A 7 -24.56 -15.31 89.87
N GLU A 8 -25.50 -16.02 89.25
CA GLU A 8 -26.54 -16.88 89.84
C GLU A 8 -27.60 -16.07 90.61
N GLU A 9 -28.75 -15.80 89.95
CA GLU A 9 -30.14 -15.65 90.49
C GLU A 9 -31.04 -15.18 89.32
N LEU A 10 -31.85 -16.05 88.70
CA LEU A 10 -33.23 -16.41 89.04
C LEU A 10 -34.22 -15.23 88.98
N GLU A 11 -35.10 -15.22 87.97
CA GLU A 11 -36.54 -15.40 88.21
C GLU A 11 -37.35 -15.55 86.92
N GLU A 12 -38.43 -16.31 87.06
CA GLU A 12 -39.36 -16.81 86.06
C GLU A 12 -40.16 -15.72 85.35
N ALA A 13 -40.42 -15.94 84.05
CA ALA A 13 -41.69 -15.58 83.45
C ALA A 13 -42.05 -16.61 82.38
N GLU A 14 -43.09 -17.37 82.71
CA GLU A 14 -43.78 -18.38 81.92
C GLU A 14 -44.27 -17.89 80.54
N GLU A 15 -44.42 -18.88 79.66
CA GLU A 15 -45.43 -19.02 78.61
C GLU A 15 -45.63 -17.90 77.57
N THR A 16 -45.29 -18.23 76.32
CA THR A 16 -46.30 -18.72 75.36
C THR A 16 -45.62 -19.27 74.10
N GLU A 17 -45.63 -20.61 73.95
CA GLU A 17 -45.31 -21.27 72.69
C GLU A 17 -46.39 -20.94 71.64
N GLY A 18 -46.07 -20.01 70.73
CA GLY A 18 -46.75 -19.90 69.45
C GLY A 18 -46.11 -20.86 68.44
N PRO A 19 -46.87 -21.70 67.71
CA PRO A 19 -46.29 -22.64 66.76
C PRO A 19 -45.71 -21.87 65.57
N THR A 20 -44.38 -21.80 65.47
CA THR A 20 -43.71 -21.41 64.22
C THR A 20 -43.94 -22.53 63.20
N LYS A 21 -45.00 -22.37 62.40
CA LYS A 21 -45.26 -23.17 61.19
C LYS A 21 -43.99 -23.21 60.35
N LYS A 22 -43.22 -24.32 60.42
CA LYS A 22 -42.27 -24.68 59.36
C LYS A 22 -43.06 -24.75 58.07
N ARG A 23 -42.91 -23.71 57.25
CA ARG A 23 -43.61 -23.55 55.98
C ARG A 23 -43.19 -24.73 55.10
N HIS A 24 -43.99 -25.79 55.07
CA HIS A 24 -43.81 -26.90 54.14
C HIS A 24 -43.88 -26.32 52.73
N VAL A 25 -42.72 -26.06 52.14
CA VAL A 25 -42.63 -25.70 50.72
C VAL A 25 -43.10 -26.94 49.98
N SER A 26 -44.33 -26.90 49.50
CA SER A 26 -44.94 -27.97 48.70
C SER A 26 -43.94 -28.40 47.63
N ARG A 27 -43.70 -29.70 47.49
CA ARG A 27 -42.80 -30.28 46.46
C ARG A 27 -43.13 -29.73 45.05
N LYS A 28 -44.38 -29.33 44.80
CA LYS A 28 -44.82 -28.66 43.57
C LYS A 28 -44.17 -27.28 43.37
N LYS A 29 -43.96 -26.51 44.45
CA LYS A 29 -43.28 -25.20 44.41
C LYS A 29 -41.78 -25.35 44.14
N VAL A 30 -41.14 -26.35 44.74
CA VAL A 30 -39.71 -26.64 44.48
C VAL A 30 -39.51 -27.09 43.03
N LEU A 31 -40.38 -27.98 42.53
CA LEU A 31 -40.34 -28.44 41.14
C LEU A 31 -40.58 -27.28 40.15
N ALA A 32 -41.55 -26.40 40.44
CA ALA A 32 -41.81 -25.24 39.61
C ALA A 32 -40.58 -24.30 39.52
N VAL A 33 -39.92 -24.02 40.66
CA VAL A 33 -38.69 -23.21 40.68
C VAL A 33 -37.56 -23.87 39.90
N ALA A 34 -37.36 -25.19 40.05
CA ALA A 34 -36.34 -25.92 39.31
C ALA A 34 -36.59 -25.90 37.79
N ILE A 35 -37.83 -26.12 37.35
CA ILE A 35 -38.21 -26.04 35.94
C ILE A 35 -38.03 -24.60 35.42
N SER A 36 -38.45 -23.59 36.18
CA SER A 36 -38.25 -22.19 35.80
C SER A 36 -36.77 -21.84 35.65
N LEU A 37 -35.90 -22.31 36.54
CA LEU A 37 -34.45 -22.10 36.42
C LEU A 37 -33.86 -22.79 35.19
N ILE A 38 -34.32 -24.00 34.88
CA ILE A 38 -33.91 -24.71 33.65
C ILE A 38 -34.34 -23.93 32.41
N ILE A 39 -35.59 -23.46 32.37
CA ILE A 39 -36.11 -22.67 31.25
C ILE A 39 -35.34 -21.35 31.13
N ILE A 40 -35.08 -20.64 32.23
CA ILE A 40 -34.30 -19.39 32.20
C ILE A 40 -32.88 -19.66 31.71
N SER A 41 -32.21 -20.70 32.23
CA SER A 41 -30.84 -21.04 31.84
C SER A 41 -30.77 -21.47 30.37
N ALA A 42 -31.76 -22.24 29.89
CA ALA A 42 -31.87 -22.64 28.50
C ALA A 42 -32.14 -21.43 27.59
N SER A 43 -33.04 -20.52 27.98
CA SER A 43 -33.32 -19.29 27.24
C SER A 43 -32.11 -18.36 27.17
N ILE A 44 -31.36 -18.21 28.27
CA ILE A 44 -30.10 -17.47 28.29
C ILE A 44 -29.09 -18.15 27.37
N GLY A 45 -28.96 -19.48 27.44
CA GLY A 45 -28.09 -20.25 26.57
C GLY A 45 -28.44 -20.09 25.09
N VAL A 46 -29.71 -20.14 24.73
CA VAL A 46 -30.20 -19.90 23.36
C VAL A 46 -29.92 -18.46 22.92
N TRP A 47 -30.13 -17.48 23.80
CA TRP A 47 -29.86 -16.09 23.49
C TRP A 47 -28.37 -15.86 23.21
N PHE A 48 -27.48 -16.32 24.08
CA PHE A 48 -26.03 -16.21 23.89
C PHE A 48 -25.53 -16.98 22.66
N ALA A 49 -26.10 -18.15 22.36
CA ALA A 49 -25.62 -19.00 21.27
C ALA A 49 -26.17 -18.60 19.90
N PHE A 50 -27.37 -18.00 19.81
CA PHE A 50 -28.08 -17.85 18.53
C PHE A 50 -28.71 -16.48 18.25
N LEU A 51 -29.04 -15.69 19.28
CA LEU A 51 -29.84 -14.46 19.09
C LEU A 51 -29.06 -13.18 19.38
N ARG A 52 -28.04 -13.24 20.23
CA ARG A 52 -27.20 -12.08 20.55
C ARG A 52 -26.39 -11.67 19.31
N PRO A 53 -26.36 -10.37 18.97
CA PRO A 53 -25.40 -9.86 18.00
C PRO A 53 -23.97 -10.12 18.46
N TRP A 54 -23.15 -10.60 17.53
CA TRP A 54 -21.73 -10.79 17.72
C TRP A 54 -21.02 -9.45 17.53
N THR A 55 -19.91 -9.28 18.23
CA THR A 55 -18.94 -8.21 17.98
C THR A 55 -18.02 -8.63 16.84
N ILE A 56 -17.37 -7.66 16.20
CA ILE A 56 -16.42 -7.98 15.13
C ILE A 56 -15.19 -8.76 15.66
N ARG A 57 -14.82 -8.54 16.93
CA ARG A 57 -13.81 -9.32 17.64
C ARG A 57 -14.16 -10.80 17.74
N GLU A 58 -15.42 -11.13 18.07
CA GLU A 58 -15.88 -12.53 18.12
C GLU A 58 -15.80 -13.22 16.75
N ILE A 59 -15.93 -12.45 15.65
CA ILE A 59 -15.68 -12.94 14.29
C ILE A 59 -14.17 -13.14 14.07
N GLY A 60 -13.34 -12.21 14.54
CA GLY A 60 -11.86 -12.30 14.53
C GLY A 60 -11.33 -13.56 15.18
N GLU A 61 -11.87 -13.93 16.35
CA GLU A 61 -11.52 -15.15 17.08
C GLU A 61 -11.92 -16.45 16.35
N LYS A 62 -12.66 -16.37 15.24
CA LYS A 62 -13.05 -17.51 14.39
C LYS A 62 -12.20 -17.66 13.14
N VAL A 63 -11.23 -16.80 12.91
CA VAL A 63 -10.23 -17.01 11.87
C VAL A 63 -9.24 -18.06 12.34
N VAL A 64 -9.04 -19.09 11.52
CA VAL A 64 -8.21 -20.26 11.87
C VAL A 64 -6.74 -20.02 11.56
N ASP A 65 -6.45 -19.29 10.48
CA ASP A 65 -5.12 -19.00 9.99
C ASP A 65 -5.08 -17.52 9.58
N TRP A 66 -4.09 -16.76 10.03
CA TRP A 66 -3.91 -15.36 9.63
C TRP A 66 -2.74 -15.17 8.67
N THR A 67 -1.96 -16.22 8.46
CA THR A 67 -0.61 -16.18 7.94
C THR A 67 -0.50 -16.69 6.52
N GLU A 68 -1.33 -17.65 6.08
CA GLU A 68 -1.21 -18.26 4.74
C GLU A 68 -2.49 -18.14 3.89
N ALA A 69 -3.67 -18.33 4.50
CA ALA A 69 -4.94 -18.12 3.83
C ALA A 69 -6.03 -17.86 4.88
N PRO A 70 -6.45 -16.61 5.15
CA PRO A 70 -7.44 -16.38 6.18
C PRO A 70 -8.80 -17.00 5.82
N TYR A 71 -9.12 -18.08 6.54
CA TYR A 71 -10.40 -18.75 6.48
C TYR A 71 -11.04 -18.89 7.87
N PHE A 72 -12.37 -18.95 7.87
CA PHE A 72 -13.15 -19.08 9.09
C PHE A 72 -13.30 -20.54 9.52
N ASP A 73 -13.47 -20.74 10.82
CA ASP A 73 -13.78 -22.03 11.45
C ASP A 73 -14.84 -22.80 10.63
N PRO A 74 -14.55 -24.05 10.20
CA PRO A 74 -15.47 -24.87 9.42
C PRO A 74 -16.87 -25.03 10.05
N SER A 75 -17.00 -24.88 11.36
CA SER A 75 -18.28 -24.91 12.08
C SER A 75 -19.22 -23.74 11.74
N LEU A 76 -18.69 -22.67 11.14
CA LEU A 76 -19.47 -21.53 10.65
C LEU A 76 -20.11 -21.80 9.29
N ALA A 77 -19.77 -22.88 8.58
CA ALA A 77 -20.32 -23.19 7.26
C ALA A 77 -21.86 -23.13 7.23
N GLY A 78 -22.41 -22.24 6.39
CA GLY A 78 -23.86 -22.07 6.22
C GLY A 78 -24.54 -21.27 7.33
N ARG A 79 -23.80 -20.78 8.34
CA ARG A 79 -24.36 -19.96 9.41
C ARG A 79 -24.56 -18.51 8.96
N THR A 80 -25.57 -17.87 9.53
CA THR A 80 -25.77 -16.43 9.45
C THR A 80 -25.79 -15.88 10.86
N VAL A 81 -24.97 -14.85 11.11
CA VAL A 81 -24.90 -14.17 12.40
C VAL A 81 -25.20 -12.70 12.20
N VAL A 82 -25.70 -12.04 13.24
CA VAL A 82 -25.83 -10.59 13.26
C VAL A 82 -24.57 -10.04 13.91
N VAL A 83 -23.85 -9.16 13.23
CA VAL A 83 -22.69 -8.44 13.78
C VAL A 83 -23.12 -7.01 14.10
N SER A 84 -22.70 -6.49 15.25
CA SER A 84 -23.00 -5.12 15.67
C SER A 84 -21.81 -4.50 16.36
N GLY A 85 -21.62 -3.20 16.13
CA GLY A 85 -20.53 -2.39 16.67
C GLY A 85 -20.69 -0.93 16.24
N GLU A 86 -19.90 -0.05 16.84
CA GLU A 86 -19.79 1.36 16.48
C GLU A 86 -18.83 1.52 15.30
N VAL A 87 -19.23 2.29 14.29
CA VAL A 87 -18.39 2.57 13.12
C VAL A 87 -17.26 3.51 13.53
N THR A 88 -16.03 3.05 13.36
CA THR A 88 -14.82 3.81 13.70
C THR A 88 -14.11 4.36 12.46
N HIS A 89 -14.14 3.60 11.36
CA HIS A 89 -13.64 4.04 10.06
C HIS A 89 -14.58 3.61 8.94
N VAL A 90 -14.63 4.42 7.88
CA VAL A 90 -15.37 4.14 6.64
C VAL A 90 -14.43 4.38 5.47
N ILE A 91 -14.21 3.34 4.66
CA ILE A 91 -13.38 3.39 3.46
C ILE A 91 -14.26 3.05 2.26
N PHE A 92 -14.12 3.80 1.17
CA PHE A 92 -14.90 3.61 -0.05
C PHE A 92 -13.99 3.27 -1.23
N PHE A 93 -14.31 2.20 -1.95
CA PHE A 93 -13.58 1.77 -3.13
C PHE A 93 -14.50 1.73 -4.36
N SER A 94 -13.99 2.23 -5.47
CA SER A 94 -14.51 1.92 -6.80
C SER A 94 -13.90 0.60 -7.27
N THR A 95 -14.73 -0.41 -7.57
CA THR A 95 -14.26 -1.75 -7.95
C THR A 95 -14.88 -2.24 -9.26
N SER A 96 -14.27 -3.25 -9.88
CA SER A 96 -14.81 -3.89 -11.09
C SER A 96 -16.17 -4.57 -10.87
N LEU A 97 -16.59 -4.77 -9.61
CA LEU A 97 -17.88 -5.37 -9.25
C LEU A 97 -18.90 -4.34 -8.72
N GLY A 98 -18.57 -3.05 -8.80
CA GLY A 98 -19.40 -1.94 -8.33
C GLY A 98 -18.79 -1.19 -7.13
N PRO A 99 -19.50 -0.19 -6.59
CA PRO A 99 -19.08 0.53 -5.39
C PRO A 99 -18.98 -0.43 -4.19
N LEU A 100 -17.93 -0.26 -3.40
CA LEU A 100 -17.62 -1.07 -2.23
C LEU A 100 -17.34 -0.16 -1.04
N THR A 101 -18.11 -0.29 0.04
CA THR A 101 -17.82 0.39 1.31
C THR A 101 -17.32 -0.62 2.32
N VAL A 102 -16.26 -0.25 3.03
CA VAL A 102 -15.62 -1.03 4.08
C VAL A 102 -15.74 -0.27 5.40
N PHE A 103 -16.11 -0.97 6.46
CA PHE A 103 -16.32 -0.39 7.79
C PHE A 103 -15.47 -1.10 8.84
N ASP A 104 -14.73 -0.33 9.62
CA ASP A 104 -14.12 -0.82 10.85
C ASP A 104 -15.07 -0.57 12.01
N LEU A 105 -15.25 -1.61 12.84
CA LEU A 105 -16.10 -1.55 14.00
C LEU A 105 -15.29 -1.63 15.28
N ASP A 106 -15.65 -0.81 16.26
CA ASP A 106 -15.13 -0.86 17.64
C ASP A 106 -13.58 -0.81 17.72
N ASP A 107 -12.92 -0.05 16.83
CA ASP A 107 -11.46 0.06 16.67
C ASP A 107 -10.75 -1.28 16.42
N TYR A 108 -11.48 -2.26 15.88
CA TYR A 108 -10.95 -3.59 15.59
C TYR A 108 -10.70 -3.77 14.09
N GLY A 109 -9.52 -3.34 13.63
CA GLY A 109 -9.14 -3.33 12.20
C GLY A 109 -8.75 -4.68 11.58
N GLN A 110 -8.98 -5.82 12.23
CA GLN A 110 -8.53 -7.10 11.68
C GLN A 110 -9.51 -7.71 10.66
N ILE A 111 -10.81 -7.46 10.78
CA ILE A 111 -11.82 -7.94 9.82
C ILE A 111 -12.87 -6.87 9.61
N PRO A 112 -12.66 -5.96 8.67
CA PRO A 112 -13.67 -4.97 8.32
C PRO A 112 -14.96 -5.62 7.79
N LEU A 113 -16.11 -4.98 8.04
CA LEU A 113 -17.37 -5.28 7.35
C LEU A 113 -17.38 -4.66 5.95
N VAL A 114 -18.13 -5.27 5.05
CA VAL A 114 -18.18 -4.87 3.64
C VAL A 114 -19.62 -4.75 3.14
N GLU A 115 -19.92 -3.67 2.43
CA GLU A 115 -21.17 -3.45 1.70
C GLU A 115 -20.91 -3.06 0.24
N TRP A 116 -21.61 -3.71 -0.69
CA TRP A 116 -21.50 -3.46 -2.13
C TRP A 116 -22.41 -2.30 -2.58
N LYS A 117 -22.15 -1.11 -2.04
CA LYS A 117 -22.84 0.15 -2.35
C LYS A 117 -22.05 1.34 -1.79
N GLU A 118 -22.48 2.55 -2.13
CA GLU A 118 -22.01 3.79 -1.50
C GLU A 118 -22.29 3.84 0.01
N PRO A 119 -21.46 4.55 0.79
CA PRO A 119 -21.59 4.63 2.24
C PRO A 119 -22.91 5.30 2.63
N THR A 120 -23.68 4.62 3.49
CA THR A 120 -24.94 5.16 4.04
C THR A 120 -24.89 5.42 5.54
N VAL A 121 -23.71 5.29 6.14
CA VAL A 121 -23.47 5.39 7.59
C VAL A 121 -22.23 6.26 7.83
N ALA A 122 -22.20 6.95 8.96
CA ALA A 122 -21.11 7.84 9.37
C ALA A 122 -20.28 7.22 10.50
N ILE A 123 -19.08 7.77 10.72
CA ILE A 123 -18.25 7.47 11.90
C ILE A 123 -19.04 7.86 13.17
N GLY A 124 -19.04 6.96 14.17
CA GLY A 124 -19.81 7.06 15.40
C GLY A 124 -21.20 6.40 15.34
N ASP A 125 -21.66 5.94 14.17
CA ASP A 125 -22.94 5.25 14.07
C ASP A 125 -22.86 3.83 14.66
N LEU A 126 -23.85 3.45 15.47
CA LEU A 126 -24.02 2.07 15.90
C LEU A 126 -24.75 1.28 14.81
N ILE A 127 -24.08 0.30 14.20
CA ILE A 127 -24.66 -0.50 13.12
C ILE A 127 -24.90 -1.96 13.54
N SER A 128 -25.80 -2.61 12.81
CA SER A 128 -26.08 -4.04 12.94
C SER A 128 -26.32 -4.63 11.55
N ARG A 129 -25.59 -5.70 11.20
CA ARG A 129 -25.57 -6.31 9.86
C ARG A 129 -25.57 -7.83 9.92
N GLN A 130 -26.17 -8.46 8.92
CA GLN A 130 -26.14 -9.91 8.77
C GLN A 130 -24.89 -10.33 8.01
N VAL A 131 -24.11 -11.24 8.61
CA VAL A 131 -22.92 -11.84 8.02
C VAL A 131 -23.23 -13.31 7.75
N ARG A 132 -23.19 -13.70 6.46
CA ARG A 132 -23.44 -15.06 6.02
C ARG A 132 -22.14 -15.76 5.69
N PHE A 133 -21.89 -16.88 6.34
CA PHE A 133 -20.73 -17.73 6.10
C PHE A 133 -21.07 -18.81 5.06
N LEU A 134 -20.26 -18.84 4.01
CA LEU A 134 -20.44 -19.69 2.85
C LEU A 134 -19.21 -20.57 2.66
N ARG A 135 -19.45 -21.76 2.13
CA ARG A 135 -18.37 -22.61 1.63
C ARG A 135 -18.01 -22.16 0.23
N GLY A 136 -16.72 -21.94 -0.01
CA GLY A 136 -16.15 -21.68 -1.32
C GLY A 136 -14.78 -22.33 -1.45
N THR A 137 -14.01 -21.87 -2.42
CA THR A 137 -12.62 -22.26 -2.59
C THR A 137 -11.68 -21.06 -2.66
N TYR A 138 -10.50 -21.15 -2.06
CA TYR A 138 -9.40 -20.21 -2.24
C TYR A 138 -8.25 -21.00 -2.86
N ASN A 139 -7.85 -20.66 -4.09
CA ASN A 139 -6.84 -21.42 -4.85
C ASN A 139 -7.13 -22.94 -4.91
N GLU A 140 -8.41 -23.31 -5.06
CA GLU A 140 -8.95 -24.69 -5.05
C GLU A 140 -9.06 -25.37 -3.67
N GLU A 141 -8.56 -24.74 -2.61
CA GLU A 141 -8.73 -25.24 -1.24
C GLU A 141 -10.09 -24.84 -0.67
N SER A 142 -10.78 -25.78 -0.02
CA SER A 142 -12.10 -25.51 0.55
C SER A 142 -11.99 -24.57 1.76
N VAL A 143 -12.56 -23.38 1.65
CA VAL A 143 -12.56 -22.37 2.72
C VAL A 143 -13.98 -21.97 3.12
N ILE A 144 -14.12 -21.46 4.34
CA ILE A 144 -15.32 -20.72 4.77
C ILE A 144 -14.99 -19.23 4.72
N SER A 145 -15.84 -18.47 4.02
CA SER A 145 -15.73 -17.02 3.84
C SER A 145 -17.11 -16.36 3.89
N SER A 146 -17.14 -15.03 3.95
CA SER A 146 -18.35 -14.23 3.86
C SER A 146 -18.16 -13.08 2.86
N PRO A 147 -19.14 -12.82 1.96
CA PRO A 147 -19.08 -11.66 1.07
C PRO A 147 -19.38 -10.33 1.79
N GLN A 148 -19.74 -10.37 3.08
CA GLN A 148 -19.92 -9.21 3.96
C GLN A 148 -18.67 -8.88 4.78
N LEU A 149 -17.58 -9.62 4.58
CA LEU A 149 -16.31 -9.43 5.28
C LEU A 149 -15.19 -9.17 4.28
N PHE A 150 -14.16 -8.48 4.74
CA PHE A 150 -13.03 -8.03 3.92
C PHE A 150 -12.25 -9.17 3.23
N PHE A 151 -12.13 -10.33 3.88
CA PHE A 151 -11.35 -11.46 3.37
C PHE A 151 -12.21 -12.57 2.75
N PRO A 152 -11.70 -13.28 1.72
CA PRO A 152 -10.36 -13.17 1.15
C PRO A 152 -10.24 -12.17 -0.01
N VAL A 153 -11.35 -11.71 -0.60
CA VAL A 153 -11.36 -10.99 -1.88
C VAL A 153 -10.74 -9.59 -1.77
N VAL A 154 -11.21 -8.75 -0.83
CA VAL A 154 -10.80 -7.34 -0.74
C VAL A 154 -9.35 -7.22 -0.28
N GLY A 155 -8.95 -8.01 0.72
CA GLY A 155 -7.56 -8.04 1.18
C GLY A 155 -6.55 -8.44 0.10
N ASN A 156 -6.85 -9.46 -0.70
CA ASN A 156 -5.97 -9.87 -1.81
C ASN A 156 -5.89 -8.81 -2.92
N ALA A 157 -6.97 -8.06 -3.16
CA ALA A 157 -6.95 -6.99 -4.17
C ALA A 157 -6.16 -5.77 -3.72
N LEU A 158 -6.11 -5.45 -2.42
CA LEU A 158 -5.19 -4.44 -1.92
C LEU A 158 -3.74 -4.85 -2.16
N VAL A 159 -3.39 -6.11 -1.87
CA VAL A 159 -2.05 -6.65 -2.20
C VAL A 159 -1.75 -6.51 -3.70
N ALA A 160 -2.73 -6.80 -4.57
CA ALA A 160 -2.58 -6.57 -6.00
C ALA A 160 -2.26 -5.13 -6.35
N TYR A 161 -3.00 -4.20 -5.74
CA TYR A 161 -2.81 -2.77 -5.94
C TYR A 161 -1.42 -2.30 -5.50
N VAL A 162 -0.94 -2.74 -4.33
CA VAL A 162 0.42 -2.40 -3.87
C VAL A 162 1.49 -3.05 -4.76
N GLY A 163 1.29 -4.30 -5.18
CA GLY A 163 2.19 -5.02 -6.09
C GLY A 163 2.35 -4.30 -7.43
N MET A 164 1.23 -3.88 -8.04
CA MET A 164 1.21 -3.08 -9.26
C MET A 164 1.96 -1.75 -9.07
N SER A 165 1.68 -1.04 -7.97
CA SER A 165 2.36 0.23 -7.65
C SER A 165 3.87 0.03 -7.53
N SER A 166 4.31 -1.04 -6.88
CA SER A 166 5.74 -1.37 -6.70
C SER A 166 6.41 -1.74 -8.02
N SER A 167 5.69 -2.44 -8.87
CA SER A 167 6.09 -2.77 -10.23
C SER A 167 6.37 -1.49 -11.05
N CYS A 168 5.46 -0.52 -10.97
CA CYS A 168 5.61 0.79 -11.60
C CYS A 168 6.88 1.52 -11.14
N ILE A 169 7.20 1.47 -9.83
CA ILE A 169 8.41 2.07 -9.28
C ILE A 169 9.67 1.43 -9.90
N ARG A 170 9.64 0.12 -10.15
CA ARG A 170 10.72 -0.64 -10.82
C ARG A 170 10.76 -0.50 -12.35
N GLY A 171 9.87 0.31 -12.94
CA GLY A 171 9.93 0.75 -14.33
C GLY A 171 8.92 0.11 -15.27
N ILE A 172 8.29 -1.02 -14.90
CA ILE A 172 7.23 -1.65 -15.69
C ILE A 172 5.96 -1.73 -14.83
N CYS A 173 4.94 -0.98 -15.19
CA CYS A 173 3.59 -1.14 -14.69
C CYS A 173 2.84 -2.20 -15.50
N LEU A 174 2.10 -3.06 -14.81
CA LEU A 174 1.17 -4.00 -15.42
C LEU A 174 -0.22 -3.76 -14.86
N ALA A 175 -1.06 -3.06 -15.62
CA ALA A 175 -2.41 -2.74 -15.20
C ALA A 175 -3.41 -3.50 -16.05
N GLU A 176 -4.44 -4.04 -15.42
CA GLU A 176 -5.45 -4.78 -16.17
C GLU A 176 -6.36 -3.85 -16.95
N ARG A 177 -6.57 -4.13 -18.24
CA ARG A 177 -7.41 -3.31 -19.12
C ARG A 177 -8.89 -3.63 -18.93
N ASP A 178 -9.73 -2.59 -19.00
CA ASP A 178 -11.18 -2.71 -19.03
C ASP A 178 -11.67 -3.21 -20.40
N ASP A 179 -11.75 -4.54 -20.53
CA ASP A 179 -12.53 -5.16 -21.59
C ASP A 179 -13.56 -6.09 -20.96
N LEU A 180 -14.73 -5.52 -20.62
CA LEU A 180 -15.86 -6.22 -20.03
C LEU A 180 -16.42 -7.36 -20.92
N PHE A 181 -15.96 -7.46 -22.17
CA PHE A 181 -16.44 -8.42 -23.17
C PHE A 181 -15.41 -9.46 -23.61
N SER A 182 -14.18 -9.42 -23.08
CA SER A 182 -13.16 -10.41 -23.36
C SER A 182 -13.26 -11.62 -22.41
N ASP A 183 -13.16 -12.83 -22.96
CA ASP A 183 -12.98 -14.05 -22.15
C ASP A 183 -11.57 -14.10 -21.51
N ASP A 184 -10.60 -13.43 -22.13
CA ASP A 184 -9.24 -13.28 -21.62
C ASP A 184 -9.13 -12.07 -20.67
N THR A 185 -8.30 -12.21 -19.63
CA THR A 185 -7.84 -11.08 -18.82
C THR A 185 -6.76 -10.34 -19.59
N ILE A 186 -7.05 -9.09 -19.99
CA ILE A 186 -6.10 -8.25 -20.72
C ILE A 186 -5.32 -7.42 -19.71
N ILE A 187 -3.99 -7.44 -19.79
CA ILE A 187 -3.08 -6.66 -18.96
C ILE A 187 -2.26 -5.77 -19.89
N GLU A 188 -2.32 -4.47 -19.69
CA GLU A 188 -1.62 -3.47 -20.46
C GLU A 188 -0.32 -3.07 -19.77
N VAL A 189 0.72 -2.87 -20.57
CA VAL A 189 2.05 -2.45 -20.14
C VAL A 189 2.12 -0.94 -20.14
N PHE A 190 2.67 -0.37 -19.07
CA PHE A 190 3.11 1.02 -19.04
C PHE A 190 4.53 1.10 -18.51
N LEU A 191 5.38 1.86 -19.18
CA LEU A 191 6.75 2.11 -18.77
C LEU A 191 6.82 3.46 -18.09
N ARG A 192 7.51 3.51 -16.95
CA ARG A 192 7.63 4.73 -16.15
C ARG A 192 8.20 5.91 -16.96
N ASP A 193 9.23 5.62 -17.76
CA ASP A 193 9.96 6.63 -18.52
C ASP A 193 9.56 6.68 -20.01
N HIS A 194 8.54 5.90 -20.41
CA HIS A 194 8.06 5.78 -21.80
C HIS A 194 9.12 5.29 -22.82
N GLU A 195 10.30 4.87 -22.35
CA GLU A 195 11.37 4.37 -23.21
C GLU A 195 11.14 2.88 -23.53
N GLY A 196 10.91 2.56 -24.80
CA GLY A 196 10.70 1.19 -25.24
C GLY A 196 11.98 0.34 -25.22
N PHE A 197 11.86 -0.92 -24.82
CA PHE A 197 13.01 -1.83 -24.67
C PHE A 197 12.89 -3.08 -25.55
N PRO A 198 13.96 -3.59 -26.18
CA PRO A 198 13.83 -4.75 -27.08
C PRO A 198 13.21 -5.99 -26.42
N LEU A 199 12.20 -6.59 -27.06
CA LEU A 199 11.42 -7.72 -26.52
C LEU A 199 12.26 -8.93 -26.10
N ARG A 200 13.33 -9.24 -26.86
CA ARG A 200 14.30 -10.30 -26.53
C ARG A 200 14.96 -10.19 -25.16
N LEU A 201 14.89 -9.02 -24.53
CA LEU A 201 15.45 -8.82 -23.20
C LEU A 201 14.50 -9.27 -22.10
N PHE A 202 13.25 -9.56 -22.38
CA PHE A 202 12.26 -9.86 -21.35
C PHE A 202 11.74 -11.28 -21.49
N ASN A 203 11.55 -11.93 -20.35
CA ASN A 203 10.75 -13.13 -20.21
C ASN A 203 9.49 -12.81 -19.41
N ALA A 204 8.50 -13.70 -19.48
CA ALA A 204 7.32 -13.60 -18.64
C ALA A 204 6.90 -14.97 -18.10
N SER A 205 6.30 -15.00 -16.92
CA SER A 205 5.73 -16.20 -16.32
C SER A 205 4.37 -15.91 -15.73
N LEU A 206 3.43 -16.84 -15.92
CA LEU A 206 2.13 -16.84 -15.28
C LEU A 206 2.10 -17.95 -14.24
N ARG A 207 1.87 -17.60 -12.97
CA ARG A 207 1.87 -18.53 -11.84
C ARG A 207 0.51 -18.53 -11.14
N LYS A 208 0.19 -19.64 -10.47
CA LYS A 208 -1.02 -19.80 -9.66
C LYS A 208 -0.67 -19.79 -8.17
N GLY A 209 -1.46 -19.08 -7.35
CA GLY A 209 -1.30 -19.00 -5.88
C GLY A 209 -0.02 -18.28 -5.46
N VAL A 210 0.28 -18.04 -4.17
CA VAL A 210 -0.51 -17.65 -2.98
C VAL A 210 0.03 -16.26 -2.60
N ILE A 211 -0.75 -15.36 -2.00
CA ILE A 211 -0.15 -14.27 -1.22
C ILE A 211 -0.83 -14.17 0.14
N SER A 212 0.00 -14.20 1.16
CA SER A 212 -0.40 -14.13 2.55
C SER A 212 0.51 -13.18 3.32
N GLY A 213 0.04 -11.94 3.39
CA GLY A 213 0.64 -10.93 4.27
C GLY A 213 1.76 -10.10 3.64
N TRP A 214 2.20 -9.15 4.45
CA TRP A 214 3.09 -8.02 4.12
C TRP A 214 4.52 -8.44 3.79
N ASP A 215 4.95 -9.65 4.17
CA ASP A 215 6.30 -10.17 3.90
C ASP A 215 6.43 -10.66 2.44
N ASP A 216 5.37 -11.25 1.90
CA ASP A 216 5.25 -11.71 0.51
C ASP A 216 5.21 -10.56 -0.51
N TYR A 217 4.91 -9.33 -0.05
CA TYR A 217 4.95 -8.11 -0.85
C TYR A 217 6.37 -7.82 -1.39
N MET A 218 7.40 -8.15 -0.60
CA MET A 218 8.80 -8.01 -1.03
C MET A 218 9.19 -9.13 -2.00
N ASP A 219 8.65 -10.34 -1.81
CA ASP A 219 8.92 -11.52 -2.63
C ASP A 219 8.18 -11.54 -3.97
N ALA A 220 7.02 -10.89 -4.10
CA ALA A 220 6.32 -10.72 -5.38
C ALA A 220 7.18 -10.04 -6.45
N VAL A 221 8.19 -9.29 -6.03
CA VAL A 221 9.14 -8.62 -6.92
C VAL A 221 10.40 -9.45 -7.20
N ASP A 222 10.67 -10.49 -6.40
CA ASP A 222 11.79 -11.44 -6.59
C ASP A 222 11.35 -12.84 -7.07
N GLY A 223 10.03 -13.07 -7.19
CA GLY A 223 9.44 -14.28 -7.76
C GLY A 223 9.37 -15.41 -6.74
N PHE A 224 8.15 -15.88 -6.45
CA PHE A 224 7.94 -17.09 -5.65
C PHE A 224 8.36 -18.32 -6.46
N PRO A 225 9.51 -18.96 -6.17
CA PRO A 225 9.97 -20.12 -6.92
C PRO A 225 9.04 -21.33 -6.70
N GLU A 226 8.28 -21.32 -5.61
CA GLU A 226 7.50 -22.45 -5.11
C GLU A 226 6.09 -22.55 -5.72
N ASN A 227 5.57 -21.47 -6.31
CA ASN A 227 4.22 -21.46 -6.89
C ASN A 227 4.19 -22.13 -8.27
N PRO A 228 3.17 -22.98 -8.56
CA PRO A 228 3.06 -23.67 -9.85
C PRO A 228 2.99 -22.69 -11.02
N GLU A 229 3.92 -22.84 -11.96
CA GLU A 229 3.90 -22.11 -13.23
C GLU A 229 2.84 -22.71 -14.17
N LEU A 230 1.91 -21.87 -14.61
CA LEU A 230 0.82 -22.23 -15.52
C LEU A 230 1.23 -22.07 -17.00
N ASP A 231 2.07 -21.07 -17.29
CA ASP A 231 2.59 -20.79 -18.62
C ASP A 231 3.78 -19.83 -18.51
N TYR A 232 4.60 -19.75 -19.55
CA TYR A 232 5.75 -18.85 -19.59
C TYR A 232 6.12 -18.45 -21.03
N LEU A 233 6.91 -17.40 -21.14
CA LEU A 233 7.57 -16.93 -22.36
C LEU A 233 9.06 -16.81 -22.04
N ASP A 234 9.90 -17.62 -22.66
CA ASP A 234 11.37 -17.51 -22.53
C ASP A 234 11.85 -16.16 -23.09
N SER A 235 11.15 -15.66 -24.11
CA SER A 235 11.24 -14.30 -24.60
C SER A 235 9.86 -13.73 -24.94
N LEU A 236 9.64 -12.43 -24.73
CA LEU A 236 8.47 -11.75 -25.26
C LEU A 236 8.38 -11.77 -26.80
N GLU A 237 9.48 -12.05 -27.52
CA GLU A 237 9.45 -12.27 -28.97
C GLU A 237 8.63 -13.52 -29.36
N ASP A 238 8.55 -14.52 -28.48
CA ASP A 238 7.83 -15.77 -28.73
C ASP A 238 6.31 -15.53 -28.84
N SER A 239 5.82 -14.41 -28.28
CA SER A 239 4.43 -13.93 -28.29
C SER A 239 3.39 -14.85 -27.64
N VAL A 240 3.56 -16.18 -27.65
CA VAL A 240 2.59 -17.16 -27.14
C VAL A 240 3.31 -18.22 -26.32
N GLY A 241 2.88 -18.41 -25.08
CA GLY A 241 3.44 -19.41 -24.17
C GLY A 241 3.09 -20.84 -24.60
N PRO A 242 3.87 -21.86 -24.16
CA PRO A 242 3.66 -23.26 -24.53
C PRO A 242 2.25 -23.80 -24.23
N GLN A 243 1.56 -23.26 -23.21
CA GLN A 243 0.20 -23.67 -22.86
C GLN A 243 -0.89 -22.80 -23.51
N GLY A 244 -0.50 -21.74 -24.23
CA GLY A 244 -1.41 -20.79 -24.87
C GLY A 244 -2.27 -19.99 -23.88
N ARG A 245 -1.91 -19.98 -22.60
CA ARG A 245 -2.59 -19.21 -21.55
C ARG A 245 -2.02 -17.82 -21.41
N LEU A 246 -0.74 -17.64 -21.74
CA LEU A 246 -0.06 -16.36 -21.73
C LEU A 246 0.29 -15.96 -23.16
N VAL A 247 -0.27 -14.84 -23.62
CA VAL A 247 0.02 -14.28 -24.95
C VAL A 247 0.47 -12.84 -24.77
N PHE A 248 1.68 -12.52 -25.20
CA PHE A 248 2.16 -11.16 -25.35
C PHE A 248 1.85 -10.64 -26.76
N VAL A 249 1.41 -9.39 -26.85
CA VAL A 249 1.11 -8.69 -28.09
C VAL A 249 1.83 -7.35 -28.09
N ASP A 250 2.81 -7.25 -28.97
CA ASP A 250 3.41 -5.97 -29.39
C ASP A 250 2.37 -5.21 -30.22
N SER A 251 1.72 -4.25 -29.59
CA SER A 251 0.52 -3.58 -30.11
C SER A 251 0.82 -2.72 -31.33
N ASN A 252 2.04 -2.20 -31.43
CA ASN A 252 2.48 -1.32 -32.51
C ASN A 252 3.45 -2.01 -33.50
N SER A 253 3.82 -3.26 -33.22
CA SER A 253 4.71 -4.12 -34.01
C SER A 253 6.10 -3.53 -34.24
N ASN A 254 6.65 -2.82 -33.25
CA ASN A 254 7.97 -2.17 -33.35
C ASN A 254 9.13 -3.03 -32.78
N GLY A 255 8.84 -4.20 -32.20
CA GLY A 255 9.82 -5.10 -31.61
C GLY A 255 10.37 -4.63 -30.24
N LEU A 256 9.68 -3.72 -29.59
CA LEU A 256 9.97 -3.20 -28.26
C LEU A 256 8.83 -3.57 -27.31
N LEU A 257 9.16 -3.71 -26.03
CA LEU A 257 8.24 -3.63 -24.92
C LEU A 257 8.05 -2.14 -24.65
N ASP A 258 6.86 -1.61 -24.91
CA ASP A 258 6.51 -0.22 -24.64
C ASP A 258 5.05 -0.04 -24.21
N ASP A 259 4.66 1.22 -24.03
CA ASP A 259 3.31 1.54 -23.57
C ASP A 259 2.24 1.02 -24.52
N ARG A 260 1.18 0.46 -23.95
CA ARG A 260 0.02 -0.12 -24.65
C ARG A 260 0.26 -1.49 -25.28
N ASP A 261 1.44 -2.07 -25.12
CA ASP A 261 1.59 -3.51 -25.31
C ASP A 261 0.71 -4.25 -24.32
N ILE A 262 0.24 -5.44 -24.71
CA ILE A 262 -0.71 -6.19 -23.89
C ILE A 262 -0.28 -7.63 -23.69
N PHE A 263 -0.61 -8.15 -22.52
CA PHE A 263 -0.74 -9.57 -22.25
C PHE A 263 -2.21 -9.94 -22.31
N ARG A 264 -2.53 -11.02 -23.02
CA ARG A 264 -3.82 -11.72 -22.92
C ARG A 264 -3.58 -12.97 -22.09
N VAL A 265 -4.31 -13.06 -20.99
CA VAL A 265 -4.17 -14.15 -20.03
C VAL A 265 -5.47 -14.94 -19.97
N ASN A 266 -5.42 -16.19 -20.43
CA ASN A 266 -6.56 -17.09 -20.41
C ASN A 266 -6.67 -17.79 -19.05
N LEU A 267 -7.59 -17.31 -18.23
CA LEU A 267 -7.77 -17.76 -16.84
C LEU A 267 -9.16 -18.36 -16.64
N SER A 268 -9.21 -19.42 -15.84
CA SER A 268 -10.49 -20.04 -15.46
C SER A 268 -11.14 -19.27 -14.32
N ARG A 269 -12.47 -19.10 -14.40
CA ARG A 269 -13.29 -18.55 -13.31
C ARG A 269 -13.64 -19.65 -12.30
N PRO A 270 -13.59 -19.39 -10.99
CA PRO A 270 -14.12 -20.31 -10.00
C PRO A 270 -15.65 -20.35 -10.05
N SER A 271 -16.26 -21.46 -9.63
CA SER A 271 -17.70 -21.71 -9.77
C SER A 271 -18.56 -21.25 -8.58
N GLY A 272 -17.97 -20.83 -7.46
CA GLY A 272 -18.70 -20.40 -6.26
C GLY A 272 -18.65 -18.90 -6.00
N ASP A 273 -19.71 -18.35 -5.38
CA ASP A 273 -19.88 -16.91 -5.12
C ASP A 273 -18.81 -16.26 -4.24
N VAL A 274 -18.22 -17.05 -3.33
CA VAL A 274 -17.12 -16.64 -2.45
C VAL A 274 -15.81 -17.36 -2.80
N SER A 275 -15.77 -17.97 -3.99
CA SER A 275 -14.58 -18.69 -4.45
C SER A 275 -13.67 -17.76 -5.23
N VAL A 276 -12.36 -17.90 -4.98
CA VAL A 276 -11.31 -17.02 -5.49
C VAL A 276 -10.17 -17.87 -6.03
N LEU A 277 -9.67 -17.51 -7.20
CA LEU A 277 -8.40 -17.98 -7.73
C LEU A 277 -7.47 -16.78 -7.85
N THR A 278 -6.22 -16.94 -7.45
CA THR A 278 -5.21 -15.89 -7.51
C THR A 278 -4.10 -16.31 -8.45
N TYR A 279 -3.60 -15.35 -9.20
CA TYR A 279 -2.54 -15.57 -10.17
C TYR A 279 -1.53 -14.43 -10.11
N LEU A 280 -0.30 -14.71 -10.49
CA LEU A 280 0.76 -13.72 -10.60
C LEU A 280 1.34 -13.77 -12.01
N LEU A 281 1.18 -12.68 -12.76
CA LEU A 281 1.94 -12.43 -13.99
C LEU A 281 3.21 -11.68 -13.60
N GLN A 282 4.37 -12.19 -14.03
CA GLN A 282 5.65 -11.51 -13.85
C GLN A 282 6.36 -11.34 -15.18
N ILE A 283 7.05 -10.22 -15.33
CA ILE A 283 7.96 -9.91 -16.42
C ILE A 283 9.33 -9.64 -15.82
N ASN A 284 10.36 -10.31 -16.34
CA ASN A 284 11.73 -10.04 -15.91
C ASN A 284 12.59 -9.62 -17.10
N GLY A 285 13.18 -8.44 -16.99
CA GLY A 285 14.24 -7.99 -17.87
C GLY A 285 15.55 -8.74 -17.62
N SER A 286 16.28 -9.01 -18.70
CA SER A 286 17.56 -9.68 -18.72
C SER A 286 18.65 -8.72 -18.23
N PRO A 287 19.43 -9.09 -17.20
CA PRO A 287 20.46 -8.24 -16.63
C PRO A 287 21.71 -8.12 -17.52
N ARG A 288 21.65 -8.33 -18.84
CA ARG A 288 22.87 -8.43 -19.68
C ARG A 288 23.28 -7.15 -20.42
N LYS A 289 22.57 -6.02 -20.31
CA LYS A 289 22.83 -4.83 -21.17
C LYS A 289 22.65 -3.43 -20.55
N GLY A 290 23.14 -3.15 -19.34
CA GLY A 290 23.31 -1.77 -18.85
C GLY A 290 22.04 -1.06 -18.36
N MET A 291 20.87 -1.69 -18.49
CA MET A 291 19.59 -1.21 -17.96
C MET A 291 19.35 -1.93 -16.64
N GLY A 292 18.80 -1.26 -15.63
CA GLY A 292 18.40 -1.94 -14.39
C GLY A 292 17.55 -3.17 -14.64
N ILE A 293 17.38 -4.01 -13.62
CA ILE A 293 16.44 -5.11 -13.70
C ILE A 293 15.01 -4.52 -13.73
N LEU A 294 14.54 -4.16 -14.92
CA LEU A 294 13.15 -3.81 -15.17
C LEU A 294 12.30 -5.04 -14.86
N ARG A 295 11.37 -4.89 -13.92
CA ARG A 295 10.44 -5.96 -13.53
C ARG A 295 9.02 -5.46 -13.53
N GLY A 296 8.16 -6.31 -14.06
CA GLY A 296 6.71 -6.17 -14.08
C GLY A 296 6.09 -7.23 -13.19
N ALA A 297 5.13 -6.90 -12.34
CA ALA A 297 4.30 -7.86 -11.63
C ALA A 297 2.84 -7.39 -11.60
N SER A 298 1.91 -8.30 -11.90
CA SER A 298 0.47 -8.09 -11.77
C SER A 298 -0.14 -9.27 -11.03
N TYR A 299 -0.75 -8.99 -9.88
CA TYR A 299 -1.46 -10.00 -9.11
C TYR A 299 -2.94 -9.93 -9.45
N ILE A 300 -3.48 -11.04 -9.95
CA ILE A 300 -4.81 -11.13 -10.53
C ILE A 300 -5.71 -11.86 -9.56
N VAL A 301 -6.77 -11.20 -9.10
CA VAL A 301 -7.77 -11.80 -8.20
C VAL A 301 -9.01 -12.19 -9.00
N MET A 302 -9.13 -13.47 -9.36
CA MET A 302 -10.24 -13.97 -10.16
C MET A 302 -11.39 -14.47 -9.28
N THR A 303 -12.59 -13.93 -9.51
CA THR A 303 -13.84 -14.35 -8.86
C THR A 303 -14.78 -15.04 -9.87
N SER A 304 -15.89 -15.60 -9.38
CA SER A 304 -16.92 -16.16 -10.28
C SER A 304 -17.53 -15.11 -11.23
N LYS A 305 -17.44 -13.83 -10.87
CA LYS A 305 -17.93 -12.70 -11.67
C LYS A 305 -16.88 -12.14 -12.64
N GLY A 306 -15.65 -12.64 -12.62
CA GLY A 306 -14.52 -12.12 -13.38
C GLY A 306 -13.43 -11.57 -12.45
N VAL A 307 -12.50 -10.82 -13.04
CA VAL A 307 -11.39 -10.26 -12.26
C VAL A 307 -11.88 -9.16 -11.33
N PHE A 308 -11.51 -9.25 -10.06
CA PHE A 308 -11.80 -8.26 -9.06
C PHE A 308 -10.66 -7.24 -8.98
N ARG A 309 -11.01 -5.96 -9.13
CA ARG A 309 -10.08 -4.83 -9.16
C ARG A 309 -10.52 -3.76 -8.19
N ILE A 310 -9.55 -3.05 -7.64
CA ILE A 310 -9.76 -1.78 -6.94
C ILE A 310 -9.16 -0.71 -7.85
N PHE A 311 -10.00 0.17 -8.40
CA PHE A 311 -9.58 1.24 -9.31
C PHE A 311 -8.99 2.44 -8.55
N SER A 312 -9.46 2.62 -7.31
CA SER A 312 -8.98 3.66 -6.42
C SER A 312 -9.04 3.13 -5.00
N ALA A 313 -7.88 2.92 -4.37
CA ALA A 313 -7.81 2.91 -2.91
C ALA A 313 -7.76 4.39 -2.47
N PRO A 314 -8.70 4.87 -1.62
CA PRO A 314 -8.41 6.06 -0.85
C PRO A 314 -7.15 5.74 -0.04
N GLU A 315 -6.23 6.70 0.10
CA GLU A 315 -4.95 6.57 0.83
C GLU A 315 -3.72 6.19 0.00
N SER A 316 -3.66 6.58 -1.27
CA SER A 316 -2.35 6.83 -1.87
C SER A 316 -1.92 8.26 -1.54
N GLU A 317 -1.24 8.39 -0.40
CA GLU A 317 -0.60 9.65 -0.02
C GLU A 317 0.57 9.95 -0.97
N SER A 318 0.68 11.20 -1.44
CA SER A 318 2.00 11.70 -1.82
C SER A 318 2.91 11.64 -0.59
N PHE A 319 4.10 11.05 -0.72
CA PHE A 319 5.05 11.01 0.37
C PHE A 319 5.52 12.45 0.70
N PRO A 320 5.73 12.76 1.99
CA PRO A 320 5.94 14.13 2.45
C PRO A 320 7.25 14.70 1.92
N PHE A 321 7.13 15.66 1.00
CA PHE A 321 8.07 16.78 0.95
C PHE A 321 7.78 17.67 2.15
N TRP A 322 8.79 18.39 2.64
CA TRP A 322 8.80 19.04 3.96
C TRP A 322 7.77 20.17 4.15
N GLU A 323 6.84 20.36 3.22
CA GLU A 323 5.95 21.50 3.11
C GLU A 323 4.45 21.12 2.99
N GLY A 324 4.10 19.85 2.72
CA GLY A 324 2.70 19.39 2.67
C GLY A 324 2.47 18.03 1.99
N ARG A 325 1.21 17.63 1.88
CA ARG A 325 0.70 16.37 1.31
C ARG A 325 -0.55 16.63 0.47
N ILE A 326 -0.57 16.09 -0.75
CA ILE A 326 -1.78 15.96 -1.58
C ILE A 326 -2.14 14.49 -1.77
N ARG A 327 -3.42 14.18 -1.94
CA ARG A 327 -3.95 12.81 -2.08
C ARG A 327 -4.95 12.75 -3.20
N ILE A 328 -4.91 11.70 -4.01
CA ILE A 328 -6.01 11.43 -4.94
C ILE A 328 -7.19 10.90 -4.11
N LEU A 329 -8.29 11.65 -4.08
CA LEU A 329 -9.49 11.30 -3.35
C LEU A 329 -10.36 10.32 -4.16
N SER A 330 -10.54 10.60 -5.46
CA SER A 330 -11.40 9.81 -6.31
C SER A 330 -11.00 9.90 -7.78
N GLU A 331 -11.35 8.88 -8.55
CA GLU A 331 -11.41 8.95 -10.01
C GLU A 331 -12.83 8.61 -10.48
N THR A 332 -13.43 9.51 -11.26
CA THR A 332 -14.74 9.35 -11.86
C THR A 332 -14.59 9.12 -13.36
N TYR A 333 -15.08 7.98 -13.84
CA TYR A 333 -15.08 7.64 -15.26
C TYR A 333 -16.25 8.30 -15.97
N THR A 334 -15.95 9.21 -16.90
CA THR A 334 -16.93 9.87 -17.76
C THR A 334 -16.51 9.66 -19.21
N LEU A 335 -16.92 8.55 -19.82
CA LEU A 335 -16.56 8.23 -21.20
C LEU A 335 -16.77 9.45 -22.12
N PRO A 336 -15.73 9.93 -22.84
CA PRO A 336 -14.48 9.23 -23.15
C PRO A 336 -13.28 9.51 -22.21
N GLY A 337 -13.43 10.23 -21.10
CA GLY A 337 -12.34 10.64 -20.21
C GLY A 337 -12.50 10.17 -18.76
N VAL A 338 -11.48 10.48 -17.96
CA VAL A 338 -11.44 10.30 -16.52
C VAL A 338 -11.36 11.68 -15.88
N SER A 339 -12.06 11.85 -14.75
CA SER A 339 -11.91 13.00 -13.87
C SER A 339 -11.24 12.53 -12.59
N THR A 340 -10.17 13.18 -12.17
CA THR A 340 -9.43 12.87 -10.95
C THR A 340 -9.62 14.02 -9.95
N GLU A 341 -10.04 13.69 -8.74
CA GLU A 341 -10.12 14.63 -7.62
C GLU A 341 -8.89 14.46 -6.73
N ILE A 342 -8.16 15.53 -6.48
CA ILE A 342 -6.98 15.56 -5.62
C ILE A 342 -7.25 16.51 -4.46
N VAL A 343 -7.21 16.01 -3.24
CA VAL A 343 -7.39 16.81 -2.02
C VAL A 343 -6.05 17.12 -1.38
N VAL A 344 -5.92 18.33 -0.86
CA VAL A 344 -4.82 18.73 0.01
C VAL A 344 -5.10 18.16 1.40
N SER A 345 -4.24 17.26 1.86
CA SER A 345 -4.45 16.56 3.13
C SER A 345 -3.65 17.13 4.29
N ASP A 346 -2.58 17.87 4.02
CA ASP A 346 -1.76 18.50 5.06
C ASP A 346 -0.85 19.55 4.43
N ILE A 347 -0.66 20.71 5.06
CA ILE A 347 0.36 21.70 4.68
C ILE A 347 1.04 22.17 5.96
N TRP A 348 2.24 21.64 6.21
CA TRP A 348 2.92 21.85 7.48
C TRP A 348 3.50 23.25 7.60
N GLY A 349 2.81 24.12 8.34
CA GLY A 349 3.36 25.37 8.84
C GLY A 349 3.43 26.52 7.83
N TRP A 350 2.81 26.38 6.67
CA TRP A 350 2.78 27.40 5.61
C TRP A 350 1.35 27.62 5.14
N GLN A 351 0.90 28.88 5.12
CA GLN A 351 -0.32 29.26 4.40
C GLN A 351 0.13 29.89 3.09
N VAL A 352 -0.06 29.17 1.97
CA VAL A 352 0.24 29.70 0.63
C VAL A 352 -0.99 30.46 0.16
N SER A 353 -0.90 31.76 -0.08
CA SER A 353 -2.03 32.48 -0.66
C SER A 353 -2.33 31.93 -2.05
N ILE A 354 -3.61 31.76 -2.38
CA ILE A 354 -4.03 31.26 -3.70
C ILE A 354 -3.62 32.20 -4.85
N GLN A 355 -3.24 33.45 -4.55
CA GLN A 355 -2.68 34.40 -5.52
C GLN A 355 -1.17 34.22 -5.77
N GLU A 356 -0.48 33.46 -4.91
CA GLU A 356 0.96 33.21 -5.00
C GLU A 356 1.27 31.73 -5.29
N GLY A 357 0.32 30.84 -5.04
CA GLY A 357 0.41 29.42 -5.36
C GLY A 357 0.20 29.17 -6.85
N GLY A 358 0.93 28.20 -7.39
CA GLY A 358 0.78 27.73 -8.77
C GLY A 358 0.63 26.22 -8.82
N CYS A 359 0.32 25.68 -9.99
CA CYS A 359 0.20 24.24 -10.21
C CYS A 359 0.64 23.88 -11.62
N ALA A 360 1.02 22.63 -11.80
CA ALA A 360 1.41 22.10 -13.08
C ALA A 360 1.02 20.63 -13.19
N MET A 361 0.55 20.24 -14.37
CA MET A 361 0.29 18.86 -14.73
C MET A 361 1.11 18.51 -15.96
N TRP A 362 1.76 17.35 -15.95
CA TRP A 362 2.56 16.82 -17.05
C TRP A 362 2.07 15.44 -17.48
N TYR A 363 2.06 15.22 -18.79
CA TYR A 363 2.02 13.88 -19.38
C TYR A 363 2.75 13.89 -20.73
N HIS A 364 3.59 12.88 -20.97
CA HIS A 364 4.45 12.83 -22.16
C HIS A 364 5.21 14.17 -22.36
N SER A 365 5.08 14.81 -23.53
CA SER A 365 5.70 16.10 -23.87
C SER A 365 4.79 17.31 -23.64
N PHE A 366 3.65 17.12 -22.96
CA PHE A 366 2.67 18.18 -22.71
C PHE A 366 2.69 18.61 -21.24
N SER A 367 2.65 19.93 -21.00
CA SER A 367 2.39 20.51 -19.68
C SER A 367 1.18 21.44 -19.72
N LEU A 368 0.39 21.43 -18.64
CA LEU A 368 -0.66 22.40 -18.37
C LEU A 368 -0.35 23.04 -17.01
N GLU A 369 -0.18 24.36 -17.00
CA GLU A 369 0.27 25.11 -15.84
C GLU A 369 -0.78 26.14 -15.45
N CYS A 370 -1.06 26.26 -14.15
CA CYS A 370 -1.77 27.38 -13.57
C CYS A 370 -0.75 28.30 -12.88
N SER A 371 -0.75 29.58 -13.28
CA SER A 371 0.18 30.57 -12.73
C SER A 371 -0.26 31.01 -11.35
N GLU A 372 -1.57 31.14 -11.14
CA GLU A 372 -2.20 31.41 -9.84
C GLU A 372 -3.32 30.38 -9.60
N LEU A 373 -3.47 29.89 -8.36
CA LEU A 373 -4.59 29.03 -7.98
C LEU A 373 -5.94 29.76 -8.06
N ALA A 374 -5.91 31.09 -7.94
CA ALA A 374 -7.08 31.95 -8.09
C ALA A 374 -7.61 32.06 -9.53
N ASP A 375 -6.88 31.56 -10.53
CA ASP A 375 -7.26 31.65 -11.96
C ASP A 375 -8.55 30.88 -12.31
N GLY A 376 -9.03 30.01 -11.41
CA GLY A 376 -10.21 29.18 -11.62
C GLY A 376 -9.90 27.95 -12.48
N GLU A 377 -10.75 27.66 -13.48
CA GLU A 377 -10.51 26.54 -14.39
C GLU A 377 -9.47 26.92 -15.46
N VAL A 378 -8.35 26.19 -15.49
CA VAL A 378 -7.34 26.26 -16.54
C VAL A 378 -7.51 25.07 -17.47
N ALA A 379 -7.79 25.32 -18.75
CA ALA A 379 -8.07 24.28 -19.74
C ALA A 379 -7.10 24.32 -20.93
N SER A 380 -6.69 23.14 -21.38
CA SER A 380 -5.91 22.93 -22.59
C SER A 380 -6.81 22.86 -23.84
N SER A 381 -6.22 23.06 -25.02
CA SER A 381 -6.92 22.87 -26.30
C SER A 381 -7.39 21.42 -26.54
N ASN A 382 -6.83 20.47 -25.80
CA ASN A 382 -7.12 19.05 -25.93
C ASN A 382 -8.26 18.60 -25.00
N GLY A 383 -8.91 19.54 -24.29
CA GLY A 383 -10.05 19.25 -23.42
C GLY A 383 -9.68 18.78 -22.01
N ILE A 384 -8.39 18.75 -21.67
CA ILE A 384 -7.95 18.53 -20.28
C ILE A 384 -8.02 19.85 -19.52
N SER A 385 -8.57 19.85 -18.31
CA SER A 385 -8.61 21.01 -17.44
C SER A 385 -8.21 20.72 -15.99
N ILE A 386 -7.74 21.75 -15.29
CA ILE A 386 -7.42 21.79 -13.87
C ILE A 386 -8.32 22.84 -13.25
N THR A 387 -9.08 22.48 -12.23
CA THR A 387 -9.88 23.43 -11.43
C THR A 387 -9.44 23.36 -9.99
N PHE A 388 -9.05 24.49 -9.41
CA PHE A 388 -8.82 24.59 -7.97
C PHE A 388 -10.11 25.04 -7.25
N LEU A 389 -10.39 24.44 -6.11
CA LEU A 389 -11.52 24.72 -5.24
C LEU A 389 -11.01 25.00 -3.83
N ASP A 390 -11.07 26.28 -3.46
CA ASP A 390 -10.92 26.76 -2.08
C ASP A 390 -12.19 26.37 -1.31
N THR A 391 -12.15 25.23 -0.64
CA THR A 391 -13.35 24.59 -0.06
C THR A 391 -13.88 25.40 1.11
N ASN A 392 -13.00 26.02 1.88
CA ASN A 392 -13.34 26.80 3.07
C ASN A 392 -13.42 28.32 2.83
N GLN A 393 -13.07 28.79 1.63
CA GLN A 393 -13.11 30.18 1.16
C GLN A 393 -12.23 31.14 1.97
N ASP A 394 -11.09 30.65 2.47
CA ASP A 394 -10.19 31.46 3.30
C ASP A 394 -9.10 32.18 2.49
N GLY A 395 -8.98 31.89 1.18
CA GLY A 395 -8.01 32.50 0.27
C GLY A 395 -6.59 31.94 0.38
N TYR A 396 -6.42 30.80 1.04
CA TYR A 396 -5.16 30.08 1.17
C TYR A 396 -5.31 28.64 0.71
N LEU A 397 -4.24 28.08 0.15
CA LEU A 397 -4.11 26.65 -0.04
C LEU A 397 -3.89 25.98 1.32
N ASN A 398 -4.83 25.16 1.78
CA ASN A 398 -4.82 24.48 3.07
C ASN A 398 -5.51 23.10 3.01
N GLU A 399 -5.63 22.44 4.18
CA GLU A 399 -6.29 21.14 4.30
C GLU A 399 -7.77 21.20 3.86
N ASP A 400 -8.22 20.19 3.12
CA ASP A 400 -9.55 20.05 2.50
C ASP A 400 -9.80 20.86 1.21
N ASP A 401 -8.84 21.66 0.76
CA ASP A 401 -8.89 22.23 -0.58
C ASP A 401 -8.71 21.14 -1.65
N MET A 402 -9.29 21.38 -2.83
CA MET A 402 -9.41 20.35 -3.86
C MET A 402 -8.99 20.84 -5.23
N PHE A 403 -8.33 19.96 -5.98
CA PHE A 403 -8.09 20.08 -7.40
C PHE A 403 -8.95 19.06 -8.14
N VAL A 404 -9.66 19.50 -9.16
CA VAL A 404 -10.40 18.64 -10.08
C VAL A 404 -9.71 18.68 -11.42
N LEU A 405 -9.13 17.55 -11.82
CA LEU A 405 -8.53 17.34 -13.13
C LEU A 405 -9.53 16.61 -14.01
N ALA A 406 -9.97 17.23 -15.10
CA ALA A 406 -11.00 16.66 -15.98
C ALA A 406 -10.47 16.43 -17.40
N GLY A 407 -11.14 15.55 -18.14
CA GLY A 407 -10.79 15.25 -19.54
C GLY A 407 -9.51 14.42 -19.69
N LEU A 408 -9.06 13.77 -18.63
CA LEU A 408 -7.87 12.92 -18.66
C LEU A 408 -8.11 11.72 -19.56
N THR A 409 -7.09 11.34 -20.33
CA THR A 409 -7.15 10.13 -21.15
C THR A 409 -6.98 8.93 -20.24
N ASN A 410 -7.92 7.99 -20.29
CA ASN A 410 -7.84 6.75 -19.52
C ASN A 410 -6.52 6.00 -19.83
N HIS A 411 -5.94 5.37 -18.82
CA HIS A 411 -4.68 4.62 -18.90
C HIS A 411 -3.51 5.47 -19.43
N THR A 412 -3.45 6.73 -19.01
CA THR A 412 -2.33 7.61 -19.31
C THR A 412 -1.64 8.01 -18.02
N ASN A 413 -0.32 7.99 -18.02
CA ASN A 413 0.50 8.45 -16.91
C ASN A 413 0.43 9.98 -16.80
N PHE A 414 0.04 10.47 -15.63
CA PHE A 414 0.04 11.88 -15.27
C PHE A 414 0.91 12.11 -14.05
N SER A 415 1.58 13.26 -14.04
CA SER A 415 2.15 13.84 -12.83
C SER A 415 1.51 15.20 -12.61
N PHE A 416 1.09 15.47 -11.37
CA PHE A 416 0.55 16.74 -10.96
C PHE A 416 1.41 17.28 -9.82
N ALA A 417 1.70 18.57 -9.87
CA ALA A 417 2.37 19.23 -8.79
C ALA A 417 1.73 20.57 -8.45
N VAL A 418 1.82 20.89 -7.17
CA VAL A 418 1.41 22.17 -6.62
C VAL A 418 2.67 22.86 -6.13
N ALA A 419 2.90 24.08 -6.62
CA ALA A 419 3.98 24.92 -6.16
C ALA A 419 3.64 25.43 -4.76
N VAL A 420 4.54 25.17 -3.83
CA VAL A 420 4.55 25.75 -2.50
C VAL A 420 5.67 26.79 -2.41
N HIS A 421 5.69 27.56 -1.31
CA HIS A 421 6.57 28.72 -1.15
C HIS A 421 8.05 28.44 -1.50
N ASN A 422 8.75 29.41 -2.10
CA ASN A 422 10.17 29.34 -2.52
C ASN A 422 10.54 28.31 -3.61
N GLY A 423 9.60 27.95 -4.48
CA GLY A 423 9.89 27.13 -5.67
C GLY A 423 9.99 25.64 -5.37
N SER A 424 9.58 25.22 -4.18
CA SER A 424 9.36 23.82 -3.85
C SER A 424 8.00 23.35 -4.39
N TRP A 425 7.86 22.04 -4.61
CA TRP A 425 6.67 21.46 -5.22
C TRP A 425 6.25 20.19 -4.48
N ILE A 426 4.95 20.02 -4.26
CA ILE A 426 4.36 18.75 -3.85
C ILE A 426 3.91 18.04 -5.11
N VAL A 427 4.36 16.79 -5.34
CA VAL A 427 4.10 16.05 -6.58
C VAL A 427 3.37 14.74 -6.29
N VAL A 428 2.41 14.39 -7.14
CA VAL A 428 1.76 13.09 -7.19
C VAL A 428 1.77 12.57 -8.63
N SER A 429 2.06 11.28 -8.80
CA SER A 429 2.06 10.61 -10.11
C SER A 429 1.12 9.41 -10.07
N TRP A 430 0.28 9.29 -11.10
CA TRP A 430 -0.72 8.23 -11.22
C TRP A 430 -0.96 7.86 -12.67
N ILE A 431 -1.46 6.64 -12.89
CA ILE A 431 -2.01 6.26 -14.18
C ILE A 431 -3.51 6.46 -14.07
N SER A 432 -4.06 7.33 -14.93
CA SER A 432 -5.49 7.63 -14.88
C SER A 432 -6.32 6.36 -15.14
N GLY A 433 -7.31 6.11 -14.29
CA GLY A 433 -8.15 4.92 -14.32
C GLY A 433 -7.46 3.63 -13.85
N VAL A 434 -6.28 3.75 -13.23
CA VAL A 434 -5.54 2.65 -12.62
C VAL A 434 -5.19 3.00 -11.17
N GLY A 435 -4.82 4.26 -10.91
CA GLY A 435 -4.54 4.78 -9.58
C GLY A 435 -3.10 5.28 -9.43
N VAL A 436 -2.81 5.79 -8.23
CA VAL A 436 -1.49 6.35 -7.87
C VAL A 436 -0.46 5.24 -7.75
N TYR A 437 0.72 5.48 -8.28
CA TYR A 437 1.87 4.61 -8.09
C TYR A 437 3.07 5.36 -7.48
N SER A 438 2.83 6.55 -6.90
CA SER A 438 3.87 7.37 -6.30
C SER A 438 4.48 6.70 -5.06
N GLY A 439 5.47 5.85 -5.29
CA GLY A 439 6.72 5.90 -4.55
C GLY A 439 7.76 6.43 -5.51
N THR A 440 8.35 7.59 -5.24
CA THR A 440 9.68 7.81 -5.80
C THR A 440 10.57 6.63 -5.36
N LEU A 441 11.39 6.09 -6.28
CA LEU A 441 12.58 5.28 -5.92
C LEU A 441 13.29 5.95 -4.74
N PRO A 442 13.96 5.21 -3.83
CA PRO A 442 14.44 5.75 -2.56
C PRO A 442 15.20 7.06 -2.76
N VAL A 443 14.53 8.18 -2.47
CA VAL A 443 15.17 9.47 -2.48
C VAL A 443 15.91 9.57 -1.16
N ILE A 444 17.23 9.48 -1.21
CA ILE A 444 18.08 9.80 -0.07
C ILE A 444 18.22 11.33 -0.02
N ASN A 445 17.47 12.00 0.85
CA ASN A 445 17.68 13.43 1.06
C ASN A 445 18.94 13.64 1.88
N TRP A 446 19.80 14.55 1.43
CA TRP A 446 20.99 14.96 2.17
C TRP A 446 20.89 16.40 2.62
N SER A 447 21.43 16.70 3.81
CA SER A 447 21.62 18.09 4.24
C SER A 447 22.56 18.83 3.29
N PRO A 448 22.39 20.16 3.09
CA PRO A 448 23.42 20.97 2.46
C PRO A 448 24.79 20.74 3.13
N PRO A 449 25.88 20.69 2.36
CA PRO A 449 27.20 20.37 2.88
C PRO A 449 27.61 21.40 3.94
N LEU A 450 27.80 20.92 5.18
CA LEU A 450 28.32 21.75 6.25
C LEU A 450 29.83 21.93 6.05
N VAL A 451 30.26 23.14 5.69
CA VAL A 451 31.69 23.45 5.55
C VAL A 451 32.33 23.61 6.93
N LEU A 452 33.20 22.67 7.27
CA LEU A 452 34.03 22.72 8.48
C LEU A 452 35.39 23.30 8.07
N ASP A 453 35.55 24.62 8.21
CA ASP A 453 36.60 25.40 7.55
C ASP A 453 38.03 25.14 8.07
N SER A 454 38.95 24.94 7.12
CA SER A 454 40.38 25.26 7.21
C SER A 454 40.86 25.78 5.84
N PRO A 455 41.74 26.79 5.78
CA PRO A 455 42.15 27.46 4.53
C PRO A 455 42.96 26.60 3.55
N ILE A 456 43.32 25.36 3.92
CA ILE A 456 44.15 24.46 3.10
C ILE A 456 43.40 23.16 2.76
N ASN A 457 42.55 22.67 3.66
CA ASN A 457 41.73 21.47 3.48
C ASN A 457 40.29 21.81 3.88
N ARG A 458 39.34 21.70 2.94
CA ARG A 458 37.92 21.89 3.24
C ARG A 458 37.28 20.55 3.53
N THR A 459 36.71 20.41 4.72
CA THR A 459 35.94 19.23 5.09
C THR A 459 34.46 19.57 4.97
N PHE A 460 33.70 18.73 4.28
CA PHE A 460 32.25 18.82 4.20
C PHE A 460 31.61 17.52 4.68
N MET A 461 30.49 17.66 5.36
CA MET A 461 29.67 16.54 5.80
C MET A 461 28.40 16.51 4.95
N LEU A 462 28.14 15.36 4.33
CA LEU A 462 26.86 15.04 3.69
C LEU A 462 26.16 14.07 4.64
N ARG A 463 25.07 14.48 5.27
CA ARG A 463 24.27 13.63 6.17
C ARG A 463 23.07 13.06 5.44
N ILE A 464 22.79 11.77 5.63
CA ILE A 464 21.54 11.14 5.22
C ILE A 464 20.45 11.65 6.16
N GLU A 465 19.57 12.51 5.67
CA GLU A 465 18.45 13.04 6.46
C GLU A 465 17.21 12.16 6.38
N ARG A 466 17.00 11.48 5.25
CA ARG A 466 15.86 10.58 5.08
C ARG A 466 16.06 9.61 3.95
N MET A 467 15.66 8.36 4.18
CA MET A 467 15.48 7.33 3.15
C MET A 467 13.99 7.02 3.02
N TYR A 468 13.42 7.15 1.82
CA TYR A 468 12.01 6.86 1.57
C TYR A 468 11.83 5.44 0.99
N GLY A 469 10.93 4.65 1.58
CA GLY A 469 10.50 3.35 1.02
C GLY A 469 11.35 2.12 1.37
N LEU A 470 12.39 2.23 2.22
CA LEU A 470 13.16 1.10 2.75
C LEU A 470 13.59 1.36 4.21
N PRO A 471 13.69 0.34 5.08
CA PRO A 471 14.18 0.47 6.47
C PRO A 471 15.70 0.76 6.61
N GLY A 472 16.36 1.20 5.54
CA GLY A 472 17.83 1.30 5.44
C GLY A 472 18.41 0.22 4.54
N VAL A 473 19.59 0.46 3.96
CA VAL A 473 20.27 -0.54 3.11
C VAL A 473 21.40 -1.18 3.88
N TYR A 474 21.35 -2.50 4.04
CA TYR A 474 22.34 -3.25 4.82
C TYR A 474 23.74 -3.09 4.22
N LEU A 475 24.74 -2.80 5.07
CA LEU A 475 26.14 -2.57 4.67
C LEU A 475 26.98 -3.86 4.55
N GLY A 476 26.37 -5.03 4.76
CA GLY A 476 27.03 -6.34 4.67
C GLY A 476 26.69 -7.14 3.40
N GLU A 477 27.41 -8.24 3.17
CA GLU A 477 27.50 -8.95 1.88
C GLU A 477 26.35 -9.93 1.54
N SER A 478 25.25 -9.93 2.29
CA SER A 478 24.31 -11.07 2.26
C SER A 478 23.41 -11.14 1.02
N TYR A 479 23.06 -9.99 0.42
CA TYR A 479 22.06 -9.90 -0.67
C TYR A 479 22.40 -8.86 -1.76
N GLY A 480 23.61 -8.30 -1.70
CA GLY A 480 24.08 -7.17 -2.48
C GLY A 480 24.88 -6.18 -1.61
N ARG A 481 25.68 -5.35 -2.27
CA ARG A 481 26.56 -4.36 -1.66
C ARG A 481 26.23 -2.97 -2.20
N MET A 482 26.24 -1.98 -1.31
CA MET A 482 26.23 -0.59 -1.71
C MET A 482 27.58 -0.22 -2.33
N VAL A 483 27.57 0.70 -3.29
CA VAL A 483 28.77 1.20 -3.96
C VAL A 483 28.76 2.71 -4.08
N VAL A 484 29.95 3.27 -4.17
CA VAL A 484 30.20 4.69 -4.37
C VAL A 484 30.94 4.88 -5.69
N ASP A 485 30.36 5.69 -6.56
CA ASP A 485 30.99 6.27 -7.74
C ASP A 485 31.32 7.73 -7.45
N VAL A 486 32.44 8.22 -7.96
CA VAL A 486 32.82 9.63 -7.83
C VAL A 486 33.23 10.16 -9.18
N LYS A 487 32.66 11.28 -9.60
CA LYS A 487 33.15 12.06 -10.75
C LYS A 487 33.87 13.32 -10.28
N ARG A 488 34.80 13.79 -11.09
CA ARG A 488 35.46 15.09 -10.97
C ARG A 488 35.29 15.84 -12.28
N ASN A 489 34.68 17.02 -12.25
CA ASN A 489 34.37 17.83 -13.42
C ASN A 489 33.68 16.99 -14.52
N GLY A 490 32.71 16.16 -14.11
CA GLY A 490 31.98 15.24 -14.99
C GLY A 490 32.71 13.96 -15.40
N SER A 491 34.00 13.80 -15.09
CA SER A 491 34.78 12.58 -15.41
C SER A 491 34.83 11.61 -14.23
N LEU A 492 34.47 10.35 -14.44
CA LEU A 492 34.53 9.31 -13.39
C LEU A 492 35.98 9.09 -12.92
N ILE A 493 36.21 9.22 -11.61
CA ILE A 493 37.50 9.07 -10.92
C ILE A 493 37.49 7.96 -9.87
N LEU A 494 36.31 7.54 -9.42
CA LEU A 494 36.07 6.36 -8.60
C LEU A 494 34.87 5.61 -9.19
N MET A 495 35.01 4.29 -9.32
CA MET A 495 33.97 3.43 -9.84
C MET A 495 33.74 2.23 -8.91
N SER A 496 32.49 1.98 -8.58
CA SER A 496 31.93 0.84 -7.86
C SER A 496 32.65 0.52 -6.55
N ALA A 497 33.07 1.53 -5.79
CA ALA A 497 33.77 1.28 -4.54
C ALA A 497 32.77 0.81 -3.48
N ASN A 498 32.94 -0.41 -2.97
CA ASN A 498 32.02 -1.00 -1.99
C ASN A 498 31.91 -0.11 -0.75
N LEU A 499 30.69 0.32 -0.44
CA LEU A 499 30.36 1.04 0.76
C LEU A 499 30.14 0.03 1.89
N THR A 500 31.05 0.03 2.86
CA THR A 500 30.99 -0.79 4.06
C THR A 500 31.06 0.11 5.30
N GLN A 501 30.78 -0.45 6.48
CA GLN A 501 31.05 0.24 7.73
C GLN A 501 32.54 0.65 7.79
N GLY A 502 32.81 1.92 8.06
CA GLY A 502 34.17 2.47 8.07
C GLY A 502 34.82 2.66 6.68
N PHE A 503 34.00 2.75 5.62
CA PHE A 503 34.47 3.09 4.28
C PHE A 503 35.35 4.34 4.32
N ASN A 504 36.55 4.24 3.74
CA ASN A 504 37.49 5.33 3.60
C ASN A 504 38.19 5.20 2.25
N TYR A 505 38.08 6.24 1.44
CA TYR A 505 38.66 6.28 0.11
C TYR A 505 39.43 7.59 -0.10
N THR A 506 40.73 7.47 -0.34
CA THR A 506 41.63 8.62 -0.54
C THR A 506 42.05 8.73 -2.00
N LEU A 507 41.70 9.84 -2.62
CA LEU A 507 42.17 10.30 -3.92
C LEU A 507 43.15 11.48 -3.75
N PRO A 508 43.99 11.79 -4.76
CA PRO A 508 45.06 12.80 -4.65
C PRO A 508 44.64 14.19 -4.16
N ASN A 509 43.34 14.54 -4.21
CA ASN A 509 42.81 15.81 -3.69
C ASN A 509 41.43 15.68 -3.01
N LEU A 510 41.01 14.45 -2.68
CA LEU A 510 39.71 14.18 -2.07
C LEU A 510 39.82 12.95 -1.18
N ASN A 511 39.50 13.07 0.09
CA ASN A 511 39.29 11.95 0.99
C ASN A 511 37.79 11.82 1.28
N ILE A 512 37.21 10.64 1.13
CA ILE A 512 35.80 10.37 1.42
C ILE A 512 35.75 9.28 2.48
N THR A 513 35.05 9.52 3.58
CA THR A 513 34.72 8.49 4.56
C THR A 513 33.22 8.40 4.75
N PHE A 514 32.70 7.20 5.04
CA PHE A 514 31.32 7.00 5.46
C PHE A 514 31.28 6.54 6.91
N GLU A 515 30.35 7.11 7.68
CA GLU A 515 30.13 6.79 9.08
C GLU A 515 28.69 6.38 9.30
N ASP A 516 28.52 5.11 9.71
CA ASP A 516 27.29 4.55 10.30
C ASP A 516 27.21 5.06 11.74
N ALA A 517 26.46 6.13 11.93
CA ALA A 517 26.52 6.97 13.12
C ALA A 517 25.75 6.35 14.30
N ASP A 518 24.78 5.48 14.03
CA ASP A 518 24.00 4.79 15.05
C ASP A 518 24.44 3.32 15.25
N GLY A 519 25.31 2.81 14.38
CA GLY A 519 25.95 1.50 14.49
C GLY A 519 25.03 0.34 14.15
N ASN A 520 23.92 0.59 13.46
CA ASN A 520 22.91 -0.42 13.16
C ASN A 520 23.30 -1.35 11.99
N GLY A 521 24.39 -1.05 11.26
CA GLY A 521 24.88 -1.84 10.14
C GLY A 521 24.13 -1.60 8.82
N TYR A 522 23.34 -0.55 8.73
CA TYR A 522 22.65 -0.07 7.53
C TYR A 522 23.13 1.33 7.20
N ALA A 523 23.10 1.71 5.92
CA ALA A 523 23.10 3.12 5.54
C ALA A 523 21.67 3.63 5.68
N ASN A 524 21.40 4.53 6.62
CA ASN A 524 20.08 5.14 6.83
C ASN A 524 20.15 6.53 7.48
N THR A 525 18.97 7.04 7.86
CA THR A 525 18.79 8.37 8.43
C THR A 525 19.66 8.58 9.67
N GLY A 526 20.59 9.54 9.60
CA GLY A 526 21.52 9.84 10.70
C GLY A 526 22.99 9.62 10.32
N ASP A 527 23.25 8.75 9.35
CA ASP A 527 24.59 8.46 8.83
C ASP A 527 25.11 9.56 7.92
N PHE A 528 26.41 9.55 7.62
CA PHE A 528 26.98 10.62 6.82
C PHE A 528 28.27 10.23 6.08
N PHE A 529 28.51 10.93 4.97
CA PHE A 529 29.83 11.02 4.36
C PHE A 529 30.58 12.24 4.88
N LEU A 530 31.84 12.05 5.23
CA LEU A 530 32.78 13.12 5.50
C LEU A 530 33.78 13.19 4.35
N CYS A 531 33.82 14.33 3.68
CA CYS A 531 34.65 14.53 2.50
C CYS A 531 35.63 15.67 2.72
N THR A 532 36.93 15.41 2.57
CA THR A 532 37.99 16.42 2.73
C THR A 532 38.68 16.65 1.39
N SER A 533 38.64 17.88 0.87
CA SER A 533 39.31 18.22 -0.39
C SER A 533 40.43 19.24 -0.19
N SER A 534 41.49 19.14 -1.01
CA SER A 534 42.68 20.00 -0.95
C SER A 534 42.81 20.96 -2.15
N GLY A 535 41.71 21.31 -2.83
CA GLY A 535 41.71 22.26 -3.94
C GLY A 535 40.35 22.42 -4.64
N PRO A 536 40.20 23.42 -5.52
CA PRO A 536 38.94 23.67 -6.25
C PRO A 536 38.71 22.61 -7.33
N ALA A 537 37.59 21.91 -7.22
CA ALA A 537 37.05 21.04 -8.27
C ALA A 537 35.58 20.73 -7.97
N ASP A 538 34.83 20.46 -9.04
CA ASP A 538 33.48 19.95 -8.93
C ASP A 538 33.56 18.44 -8.78
N TYR A 539 33.12 17.92 -7.64
CA TYR A 539 33.02 16.49 -7.42
C TYR A 539 31.57 16.07 -7.55
N GLU A 540 31.29 14.85 -7.96
CA GLU A 540 29.94 14.30 -7.92
C GLU A 540 30.06 12.98 -7.19
N ILE A 541 29.34 12.80 -6.09
CA ILE A 541 29.30 11.51 -5.39
C ILE A 541 27.97 10.86 -5.75
N ILE A 542 28.06 9.62 -6.18
CA ILE A 542 26.93 8.83 -6.66
C ILE A 542 26.91 7.56 -5.84
N LEU A 543 25.76 7.26 -5.26
CA LEU A 543 25.56 6.02 -4.53
C LEU A 543 24.78 5.05 -5.39
N GLY A 544 25.17 3.80 -5.39
CA GLY A 544 24.44 2.74 -6.06
C GLY A 544 24.35 1.47 -5.23
N TYR A 545 23.51 0.55 -5.68
CA TYR A 545 23.37 -0.79 -5.11
C TYR A 545 23.73 -1.84 -6.16
N VAL A 546 24.56 -2.80 -5.77
CA VAL A 546 25.01 -3.92 -6.60
C VAL A 546 24.52 -5.22 -5.97
N ASN A 547 23.74 -6.04 -6.66
CA ASN A 547 23.33 -7.34 -6.13
C ASN A 547 24.41 -8.40 -6.40
N ASP A 548 24.96 -9.04 -5.36
CA ASP A 548 26.09 -9.97 -5.46
C ASP A 548 25.76 -11.29 -6.18
N ARG A 549 24.48 -11.57 -6.49
CA ARG A 549 24.11 -12.70 -7.38
C ARG A 549 24.37 -12.42 -8.86
N HIS A 550 24.65 -11.17 -9.22
CA HIS A 550 24.98 -10.74 -10.58
C HIS A 550 26.06 -9.65 -10.51
N GLU A 551 27.34 -10.04 -10.53
CA GLU A 551 28.55 -9.22 -10.28
C GLU A 551 28.76 -7.96 -11.17
N GLU A 552 27.78 -7.49 -11.96
CA GLU A 552 28.04 -6.52 -13.04
C GLU A 552 27.21 -5.21 -13.04
N TYR A 553 26.47 -4.83 -11.99
CA TYR A 553 25.60 -3.62 -12.05
C TYR A 553 25.65 -2.67 -10.85
N ASN A 554 26.07 -1.42 -11.12
CA ASN A 554 25.71 -0.24 -10.33
C ASN A 554 24.42 0.36 -10.90
N GLN A 555 23.34 0.45 -10.12
CA GLN A 555 22.29 1.43 -10.39
C GLN A 555 22.54 2.68 -9.53
N PRO A 556 22.67 3.89 -10.10
CA PRO A 556 22.74 5.09 -9.28
C PRO A 556 21.39 5.30 -8.58
N LEU A 557 21.38 5.20 -7.26
CA LEU A 557 20.24 5.55 -6.42
C LEU A 557 20.06 7.08 -6.38
N ILE A 558 21.16 7.83 -6.28
CA ILE A 558 21.22 9.31 -6.36
C ILE A 558 22.59 9.75 -6.88
N SER A 559 22.63 10.82 -7.68
CA SER A 559 23.84 11.58 -8.03
C SER A 559 23.77 12.98 -7.44
N TRP A 560 24.75 13.39 -6.63
CA TRP A 560 24.84 14.77 -6.16
C TRP A 560 26.04 15.49 -6.81
N PRO A 561 25.82 16.49 -7.69
CA PRO A 561 26.88 17.34 -8.19
C PRO A 561 27.30 18.31 -7.08
N VAL A 562 28.44 18.05 -6.48
CA VAL A 562 29.14 18.90 -5.53
C VAL A 562 30.04 19.85 -6.35
N SER A 563 29.44 20.84 -7.00
CA SER A 563 30.18 21.87 -7.75
C SER A 563 30.64 23.00 -6.83
N TRP A 564 31.93 23.34 -6.85
CA TRP A 564 32.46 24.51 -6.14
C TRP A 564 33.45 25.26 -7.03
N GLN A 565 32.99 26.40 -7.55
CA GLN A 565 33.88 27.44 -8.03
C GLN A 565 34.40 28.24 -6.84
N THR A 566 35.71 28.13 -6.58
CA THR A 566 36.40 29.15 -5.79
C THR A 566 36.49 30.40 -6.66
N ASN A 567 36.03 31.54 -6.15
CA ASN A 567 36.72 32.78 -6.48
C ASN A 567 38.13 32.73 -5.88
#